data_AF-A0A5E7JRT6-F1
#
_entry.id   AF-A0A5E7JRT6-F1
#
_cell.length_a   1.000
_cell.length_b   1.000
_cell.length_c   1.000
_cell.angle_alpha   90.00
_cell.angle_beta   90.00
_cell.angle_gamma   90.00
#
_symmetry.space_group_name_H-M   'P 1'
#
loop_
_entity.id
_entity.type
_entity.pdbx_description
1 polymer ?
#
loop_
_entity_poly.entity_id
_entity_poly.type
_entity_poly.pdbx_seq_one_letter_code
_entity_poly.pdbx_strand_id
1 'polypeptide(L)'
;MPSTEPDESKHSTTGTFTAKSDVDGDFVGDRQEMQLYKDKGLWYLGATQRLGSQPTEFKGIDLYVPGDIPEDGQTQKYEMTPSDPATARYWRYVDAGSRPYTSIEGTLTVAYFAVEQRMKGSFRCTASSGSEIITITDANFDLAGITSSDRLRTRKTQGAFSATLIGGISPEFESDSMSVKHDKEELVLTADQFVWDLLPPKQHRITLFIKDGVKAGQHIFSKDDANICAAYVTPNQETDVFKSISGELYLASDPTDQQLEGCLSFEAEGVTNPDEKVSVTKGEFRWRK
;
A
#
# COMPACT_ATOMS: atom_id res chain seq x y z
N MET A 1 -34.52 14.03 8.23
CA MET A 1 -33.40 13.32 7.60
C MET A 1 -32.87 12.35 8.64
N PRO A 2 -32.94 11.03 8.44
CA PRO A 2 -32.32 10.11 9.38
C PRO A 2 -30.80 10.20 9.23
N SER A 3 -30.10 10.50 10.32
CA SER A 3 -28.66 10.32 10.41
C SER A 3 -28.37 8.83 10.29
N THR A 4 -27.73 8.42 9.21
CA THR A 4 -27.06 7.13 9.15
C THR A 4 -25.82 7.24 10.03
N GLU A 5 -25.99 7.03 11.33
CA GLU A 5 -24.86 6.61 12.16
C GLU A 5 -24.31 5.32 11.54
N PRO A 6 -23.01 5.25 11.24
CA PRO A 6 -22.43 4.05 10.68
C PRO A 6 -22.57 2.90 11.69
N ASP A 7 -22.98 1.75 11.18
CA ASP A 7 -23.15 0.52 11.95
C ASP A 7 -21.77 0.02 12.45
N GLU A 8 -21.46 0.30 13.72
CA GLU A 8 -20.22 -0.12 14.39
C GLU A 8 -20.04 -1.65 14.43
N SER A 9 -21.09 -2.44 14.16
CA SER A 9 -21.04 -3.91 14.22
C SER A 9 -20.18 -4.58 13.15
N LYS A 10 -19.64 -3.83 12.18
CA LYS A 10 -18.80 -4.36 11.09
C LYS A 10 -17.29 -4.28 11.34
N HIS A 11 -16.83 -3.52 12.34
CA HIS A 11 -15.41 -3.34 12.63
C HIS A 11 -15.04 -4.00 13.96
N SER A 12 -14.12 -4.97 13.93
CA SER A 12 -13.73 -5.75 15.12
C SER A 12 -12.69 -5.05 15.99
N THR A 13 -11.92 -4.10 15.45
CA THR A 13 -10.91 -3.35 16.22
C THR A 13 -11.49 -2.01 16.69
N THR A 14 -11.28 -1.70 17.96
CA THR A 14 -11.71 -0.48 18.64
C THR A 14 -10.53 0.13 19.41
N GLY A 15 -10.63 1.40 19.81
CA GLY A 15 -9.63 2.03 20.67
C GLY A 15 -9.17 3.41 20.20
N THR A 16 -7.90 3.72 20.45
CA THR A 16 -7.27 4.99 20.09
C THR A 16 -5.92 4.79 19.42
N PHE A 17 -5.62 5.62 18.43
CA PHE A 17 -4.31 5.74 17.80
C PHE A 17 -4.03 7.21 17.52
N THR A 18 -3.00 7.77 18.13
CA THR A 18 -2.62 9.18 17.96
C THR A 18 -1.12 9.30 17.70
N ALA A 19 -0.71 10.32 16.96
CA ALA A 19 0.70 10.66 16.76
C ALA A 19 0.86 12.13 16.37
N LYS A 20 2.11 12.59 16.26
CA LYS A 20 2.47 13.86 15.63
C LYS A 20 3.52 13.65 14.56
N SER A 21 3.29 14.24 13.39
CA SER A 21 4.27 14.38 12.33
C SER A 21 4.82 15.82 12.32
N ASP A 22 6.12 15.96 12.08
CA ASP A 22 6.76 17.26 11.81
C ASP A 22 6.28 17.92 10.50
N VAL A 23 5.77 17.14 9.55
CA VAL A 23 5.25 17.65 8.27
C VAL A 23 3.73 17.90 8.33
N ASP A 24 2.99 17.05 9.02
CA ASP A 24 1.50 17.01 8.94
C ASP A 24 0.76 17.32 10.24
N GLY A 25 1.51 17.66 11.29
CA GLY A 25 0.96 17.93 12.62
C GLY A 25 0.29 16.71 13.23
N ASP A 26 -0.82 16.95 13.92
CA ASP A 26 -1.51 15.92 14.67
C ASP A 26 -2.10 14.83 13.75
N PHE A 27 -1.98 13.58 14.22
CA PHE A 27 -2.61 12.41 13.66
C PHE A 27 -3.59 11.84 14.69
N VAL A 28 -4.83 11.65 14.28
CA VAL A 28 -5.85 10.96 15.07
C VAL A 28 -6.52 9.94 14.18
N GLY A 29 -6.32 8.65 14.48
CA GLY A 29 -6.90 7.56 13.73
C GLY A 29 -8.43 7.60 13.77
N ASP A 30 -9.06 7.40 12.62
CA ASP A 30 -10.50 7.23 12.50
C ASP A 30 -10.90 5.90 13.12
N ARG A 31 -11.82 5.91 14.08
CA ARG A 31 -12.23 4.72 14.85
C ARG A 31 -12.66 3.53 13.99
N GLN A 32 -13.22 3.79 12.81
CA GLN A 32 -13.72 2.76 11.89
C GLN A 32 -12.63 2.24 10.94
N GLU A 33 -11.46 2.86 10.92
CA GLU A 33 -10.35 2.51 10.03
C GLU A 33 -9.11 2.08 10.84
N MET A 34 -9.30 1.75 12.12
CA MET A 34 -8.28 1.14 12.96
C MET A 34 -8.26 -0.37 12.79
N GLN A 35 -7.07 -0.95 12.88
CA GLN A 35 -6.82 -2.36 12.61
C GLN A 35 -5.83 -2.92 13.62
N LEU A 36 -6.13 -4.12 14.13
CA LEU A 36 -5.24 -4.93 14.96
C LEU A 36 -5.43 -6.38 14.53
N TYR A 37 -4.39 -7.01 14.00
CA TYR A 37 -4.43 -8.43 13.62
C TYR A 37 -3.05 -9.07 13.61
N LYS A 38 -3.02 -10.41 13.59
CA LYS A 38 -1.80 -11.19 13.42
C LYS A 38 -1.75 -11.70 11.98
N ASP A 39 -0.63 -11.49 11.29
CA ASP A 39 -0.40 -11.99 9.94
C ASP A 39 1.03 -12.47 9.78
N LYS A 40 1.20 -13.67 9.19
CA LYS A 40 2.49 -14.29 8.88
C LYS A 40 3.55 -14.22 10.00
N GLY A 41 3.14 -14.32 11.26
CA GLY A 41 4.06 -14.29 12.41
C GLY A 41 4.44 -12.89 12.90
N LEU A 42 3.77 -11.84 12.41
CA LEU A 42 3.86 -10.47 12.91
C LEU A 42 2.49 -10.01 13.41
N TRP A 43 2.49 -9.06 14.32
CA TRP A 43 1.33 -8.23 14.62
C TRP A 43 1.34 -7.01 13.70
N TYR A 44 0.17 -6.72 13.15
CA TYR A 44 -0.09 -5.49 12.41
C TYR A 44 -1.05 -4.62 13.22
N LEU A 45 -0.70 -3.33 13.32
CA LEU A 45 -1.58 -2.28 13.78
C LEU A 45 -1.65 -1.21 12.70
N GLY A 46 -2.85 -0.75 12.38
CA GLY A 46 -3.05 0.27 11.38
C GLY A 46 -4.06 1.30 11.85
N ALA A 47 -3.87 2.54 11.45
CA ALA A 47 -4.88 3.58 11.57
C ALA A 47 -4.80 4.50 10.37
N THR A 48 -5.94 4.96 9.88
CA THR A 48 -6.02 6.03 8.88
C THR A 48 -6.77 7.23 9.43
N GLN A 49 -6.42 8.42 8.95
CA GLN A 49 -7.14 9.66 9.20
C GLN A 49 -7.56 10.25 7.85
N ARG A 50 -8.87 10.44 7.67
CA ARG A 50 -9.42 11.20 6.53
C ARG A 50 -9.01 12.67 6.64
N LEU A 51 -8.51 13.20 5.54
CA LEU A 51 -8.08 14.60 5.40
C LEU A 51 -9.17 15.47 4.77
N GLY A 52 -10.11 14.86 4.06
CA GLY A 52 -11.23 15.55 3.44
C GLY A 52 -12.39 14.63 3.09
N SER A 53 -13.27 15.13 2.24
CA SER A 53 -14.51 14.43 1.86
C SER A 53 -14.30 13.42 0.71
N GLN A 54 -13.17 13.51 0.01
CA GLN A 54 -12.86 12.59 -1.08
C GLN A 54 -12.37 11.25 -0.51
N PRO A 55 -12.77 10.10 -1.11
CA PRO A 55 -12.25 8.79 -0.71
C PRO A 55 -10.73 8.65 -0.80
N THR A 56 -10.09 9.53 -1.57
CA THR A 56 -8.65 9.52 -1.89
C THR A 56 -7.85 10.56 -1.09
N GLU A 57 -8.41 11.12 -0.02
CA GLU A 57 -7.73 12.11 0.82
C GLU A 57 -7.59 11.55 2.24
N PHE A 58 -6.52 10.78 2.47
CA PHE A 58 -6.26 10.19 3.78
C PHE A 58 -4.76 10.02 4.02
N LYS A 59 -4.37 10.09 5.29
CA LYS A 59 -3.04 9.69 5.76
C LYS A 59 -3.18 8.48 6.67
N GLY A 60 -2.14 7.68 6.79
CA GLY A 60 -2.15 6.49 7.62
C GLY A 60 -0.81 6.19 8.26
N ILE A 61 -0.90 5.42 9.34
CA ILE A 61 0.24 4.85 10.04
C ILE A 61 -0.01 3.36 10.17
N ASP A 62 0.97 2.57 9.75
CA ASP A 62 1.04 1.14 10.00
C ASP A 62 2.21 0.84 10.92
N LEU A 63 2.02 -0.11 11.82
CA LEU A 63 3.03 -0.65 12.70
C LEU A 63 3.07 -2.16 12.50
N TYR A 64 4.27 -2.66 12.26
CA TYR A 64 4.60 -4.08 12.29
C TYR A 64 5.36 -4.35 13.56
N VAL A 65 4.95 -5.39 14.29
CA VAL A 65 5.53 -5.76 15.56
C VAL A 65 5.82 -7.27 15.55
N PRO A 66 6.95 -7.73 16.12
CA PRO A 66 7.24 -9.15 16.22
C PRO A 66 6.08 -9.96 16.81
N GLY A 67 5.80 -11.14 16.26
CA GLY A 67 4.66 -11.96 16.70
C GLY A 67 4.88 -12.74 17.99
N ASP A 68 6.07 -12.63 18.59
CA ASP A 68 6.54 -13.33 19.79
C ASP A 68 6.44 -12.47 21.07
N ILE A 69 5.68 -11.37 21.03
CA ILE A 69 5.38 -10.55 22.23
C ILE A 69 4.70 -11.43 23.30
N PRO A 70 5.12 -11.36 24.58
CA PRO A 70 4.43 -12.01 25.67
C PRO A 70 2.95 -11.63 25.77
N GLU A 71 2.12 -12.62 26.05
CA GLU A 71 0.65 -12.50 26.07
C GLU A 71 0.07 -11.97 27.40
N ASP A 72 0.94 -11.77 28.39
CA ASP A 72 0.61 -11.44 29.78
C ASP A 72 0.65 -9.93 30.09
N GLY A 73 0.78 -9.09 29.05
CA GLY A 73 0.88 -7.65 29.21
C GLY A 73 2.27 -7.14 29.59
N GLN A 74 3.29 -7.99 29.60
CA GLN A 74 4.67 -7.52 29.75
C GLN A 74 5.06 -6.61 28.60
N THR A 75 5.63 -5.46 28.95
CA THR A 75 6.11 -4.49 27.98
C THR A 75 7.40 -4.95 27.33
N GLN A 76 7.41 -4.97 26.01
CA GLN A 76 8.60 -5.17 25.17
C GLN A 76 9.02 -3.86 24.52
N LYS A 77 10.33 -3.71 24.31
CA LYS A 77 10.92 -2.60 23.56
C LYS A 77 11.64 -3.14 22.34
N TYR A 78 11.36 -2.52 21.20
CA TYR A 78 12.00 -2.82 19.93
C TYR A 78 12.64 -1.55 19.35
N GLU A 79 13.77 -1.71 18.70
CA GLU A 79 14.31 -0.69 17.81
C GLU A 79 13.59 -0.82 16.44
N MET A 80 13.47 0.29 15.72
CA MET A 80 12.81 0.33 14.40
C MET A 80 13.81 0.72 13.32
N THR A 81 14.82 -0.13 13.14
CA THR A 81 15.82 0.00 12.07
C THR A 81 15.42 -0.85 10.85
N PRO A 82 16.00 -0.63 9.66
CA PRO A 82 15.69 -1.44 8.47
C PRO A 82 15.99 -2.93 8.62
N SER A 83 16.84 -3.32 9.59
CA SER A 83 17.11 -4.74 9.87
C SER A 83 16.17 -5.35 10.92
N ASP A 84 15.36 -4.53 11.61
CA ASP A 84 14.49 -4.99 12.67
C ASP A 84 13.09 -5.35 12.14
N PRO A 85 12.46 -6.41 12.68
CA PRO A 85 11.08 -6.77 12.33
C PRO A 85 10.05 -5.74 12.82
N ALA A 86 10.38 -4.92 13.81
CA ALA A 86 9.54 -3.80 14.22
C ALA A 86 9.71 -2.65 13.23
N THR A 87 8.62 -2.23 12.59
CA THR A 87 8.67 -1.18 11.55
C THR A 87 7.45 -0.28 11.69
N ALA A 88 7.66 1.02 11.58
CA ALA A 88 6.58 1.99 11.40
C ALA A 88 6.57 2.48 9.95
N ARG A 89 5.38 2.59 9.37
CA ARG A 89 5.18 3.16 8.05
C ARG A 89 4.18 4.29 8.14
N TYR A 90 4.58 5.46 7.73
CA TYR A 90 3.67 6.58 7.53
C TYR A 90 3.42 6.76 6.05
N TRP A 91 2.18 6.99 5.64
CA TRP A 91 1.86 7.14 4.24
C TRP A 91 0.72 8.12 4.05
N ARG A 92 0.70 8.73 2.86
CA ARG A 92 -0.39 9.61 2.42
C ARG A 92 -0.92 9.09 1.12
N TYR A 93 -2.23 9.05 1.02
CA TYR A 93 -2.93 8.93 -0.24
C TYR A 93 -3.51 10.30 -0.55
N VAL A 94 -2.83 11.01 -1.45
CA VAL A 94 -3.26 12.29 -2.02
C VAL A 94 -3.04 12.18 -3.53
N ASP A 95 -4.01 12.62 -4.33
CA ASP A 95 -3.91 12.71 -5.79
C ASP A 95 -3.59 11.44 -6.60
N ALA A 96 -3.60 10.22 -6.02
CA ALA A 96 -3.62 8.85 -6.66
C ALA A 96 -2.54 7.94 -6.12
N GLY A 97 -1.53 8.52 -5.49
CA GLY A 97 -0.36 7.79 -5.05
C GLY A 97 -0.41 7.56 -3.56
N SER A 98 -0.05 6.35 -3.14
CA SER A 98 0.58 6.19 -1.84
C SER A 98 2.08 6.39 -2.00
N ARG A 99 2.65 7.34 -1.26
CA ARG A 99 4.09 7.44 -1.01
C ARG A 99 4.34 7.12 0.46
N PRO A 100 4.75 5.90 0.79
CA PRO A 100 5.05 5.58 2.17
C PRO A 100 6.47 6.00 2.54
N TYR A 101 6.61 6.33 3.81
CA TYR A 101 7.84 6.60 4.52
C TYR A 101 8.02 5.45 5.53
N THR A 102 9.12 4.72 5.42
CA THR A 102 9.41 3.56 6.28
C THR A 102 10.43 3.95 7.34
N SER A 103 10.24 3.50 8.58
CA SER A 103 11.16 3.79 9.69
C SER A 103 12.59 3.35 9.37
N ILE A 104 13.53 4.27 9.51
CA ILE A 104 14.98 4.01 9.38
C ILE A 104 15.67 4.00 10.76
N GLU A 105 15.04 4.61 11.76
CA GLU A 105 15.46 4.54 13.16
C GLU A 105 14.26 4.88 14.05
N GLY A 106 14.28 4.42 15.30
CA GLY A 106 13.24 4.73 16.26
C GLY A 106 13.09 3.64 17.30
N THR A 107 12.11 3.83 18.18
CA THR A 107 11.83 2.92 19.29
C THR A 107 10.35 2.69 19.44
N LEU A 108 9.94 1.42 19.52
CA LEU A 108 8.59 0.97 19.80
C LEU A 108 8.57 0.35 21.20
N THR A 109 7.56 0.70 21.99
CA THR A 109 7.25 0.08 23.27
C THR A 109 5.83 -0.47 23.19
N VAL A 110 5.64 -1.75 23.50
CA VAL A 110 4.37 -2.45 23.26
C VAL A 110 4.09 -3.51 24.31
N ALA A 111 2.83 -3.68 24.67
CA ALA A 111 2.34 -4.74 25.54
C ALA A 111 1.07 -5.35 24.95
N TYR A 112 0.99 -6.68 24.97
CA TYR A 112 -0.18 -7.42 24.47
C TYR A 112 -0.87 -8.18 25.61
N PHE A 113 -2.18 -8.04 25.70
CA PHE A 113 -3.05 -8.65 26.71
C PHE A 113 -3.97 -9.65 26.01
N ALA A 114 -3.61 -10.93 25.97
CA ALA A 114 -4.33 -11.92 25.17
C ALA A 114 -5.79 -12.12 25.61
N VAL A 115 -6.06 -12.09 26.91
CA VAL A 115 -7.43 -12.23 27.45
C VAL A 115 -8.34 -11.08 26.99
N GLU A 116 -7.78 -9.86 26.92
CA GLU A 116 -8.50 -8.66 26.47
C GLU A 116 -8.48 -8.49 24.95
N GLN A 117 -7.70 -9.33 24.23
CA GLN A 117 -7.37 -9.13 22.81
C GLN A 117 -6.93 -7.69 22.52
N ARG A 118 -6.07 -7.16 23.38
CA ARG A 118 -5.74 -5.74 23.41
C ARG A 118 -4.24 -5.52 23.33
N MET A 119 -3.83 -4.56 22.52
CA MET A 119 -2.45 -4.12 22.41
C MET A 119 -2.34 -2.63 22.67
N LYS A 120 -1.44 -2.27 23.58
CA LYS A 120 -1.16 -0.87 23.90
C LYS A 120 0.33 -0.58 23.80
N GLY A 121 0.66 0.66 23.48
CA GLY A 121 2.04 1.03 23.33
C GLY A 121 2.23 2.46 22.85
N SER A 122 3.50 2.77 22.60
CA SER A 122 3.93 4.06 22.11
C SER A 122 5.14 3.88 21.21
N PHE A 123 5.32 4.77 20.25
CA PHE A 123 6.51 4.76 19.41
C PHE A 123 6.97 6.17 19.03
N ARG A 124 8.21 6.24 18.59
CA ARG A 124 8.78 7.40 17.91
C ARG A 124 9.74 6.91 16.84
N CYS A 125 9.76 7.53 15.68
CA CYS A 125 10.67 7.14 14.62
C CYS A 125 10.99 8.30 13.67
N THR A 126 12.13 8.15 13.02
CA THR A 126 12.45 8.84 11.77
C THR A 126 12.15 7.86 10.64
N ALA A 127 11.38 8.28 9.64
CA ALA A 127 11.03 7.46 8.48
C ALA A 127 11.42 8.16 7.18
N SER A 128 11.74 7.39 6.14
CA SER A 128 12.20 7.95 4.86
C SER A 128 11.49 7.36 3.65
N SER A 129 11.44 8.17 2.59
CA SER A 129 10.98 7.80 1.26
C SER A 129 11.93 8.41 0.22
N GLY A 130 12.94 7.65 -0.19
CA GLY A 130 14.08 8.19 -0.94
C GLY A 130 14.89 9.17 -0.08
N SER A 131 15.08 10.40 -0.56
CA SER A 131 15.80 11.46 0.17
C SER A 131 14.94 12.25 1.17
N GLU A 132 13.62 12.04 1.15
CA GLU A 132 12.71 12.75 2.06
C GLU A 132 12.60 12.01 3.40
N ILE A 133 12.55 12.80 4.47
CA ILE A 133 12.51 12.31 5.85
C ILE A 133 11.31 12.95 6.57
N ILE A 134 10.66 12.16 7.40
CA ILE A 134 9.58 12.57 8.30
C ILE A 134 9.87 12.04 9.71
N THR A 135 9.54 12.82 10.72
CA THR A 135 9.66 12.43 12.12
C THR A 135 8.29 12.23 12.72
N ILE A 136 8.06 11.06 13.34
CA ILE A 136 6.85 10.74 14.09
C ILE A 136 7.19 10.76 15.58
N THR A 137 6.45 11.58 16.34
CA THR A 137 6.61 11.77 17.78
C THR A 137 5.26 11.66 18.48
N ASP A 138 5.28 11.60 19.82
CA ASP A 138 4.08 11.50 20.67
C ASP A 138 3.09 10.40 20.26
N ALA A 139 3.58 9.33 19.61
CA ALA A 139 2.72 8.30 19.06
C ALA A 139 2.30 7.30 20.14
N ASN A 140 1.01 7.09 20.29
CA ASN A 140 0.39 6.24 21.30
C ASN A 140 -0.75 5.46 20.67
N PHE A 141 -0.89 4.19 21.05
CA PHE A 141 -2.00 3.35 20.63
C PHE A 141 -2.49 2.50 21.79
N ASP A 142 -3.78 2.22 21.76
CA ASP A 142 -4.48 1.33 22.67
C ASP A 142 -5.65 0.75 21.90
N LEU A 143 -5.43 -0.42 21.31
CA LEU A 143 -6.36 -1.08 20.40
C LEU A 143 -6.83 -2.39 21.00
N ALA A 144 -8.12 -2.69 20.88
CA ALA A 144 -8.72 -3.93 21.34
C ALA A 144 -9.59 -4.55 20.24
N GLY A 145 -9.66 -5.88 20.24
CA GLY A 145 -10.41 -6.67 19.28
C GLY A 145 -9.59 -6.98 18.03
N ILE A 146 -9.34 -8.27 17.84
CA ILE A 146 -8.54 -8.78 16.71
C ILE A 146 -9.44 -8.88 15.49
N THR A 147 -9.07 -8.17 14.43
CA THR A 147 -9.69 -8.35 13.13
C THR A 147 -9.12 -9.60 12.48
N SER A 148 -9.97 -10.51 11.98
CA SER A 148 -9.50 -11.66 11.22
C SER A 148 -8.73 -11.18 9.99
N SER A 149 -7.50 -11.68 9.76
CA SER A 149 -6.65 -11.31 8.62
C SER A 149 -7.37 -11.44 7.27
N ASP A 150 -8.28 -12.41 7.14
CA ASP A 150 -9.11 -12.63 5.94
C ASP A 150 -10.01 -11.44 5.58
N ARG A 151 -10.40 -10.61 6.55
CA ARG A 151 -11.24 -9.42 6.28
C ARG A 151 -10.44 -8.30 5.59
N LEU A 152 -9.12 -8.28 5.71
CA LEU A 152 -8.29 -7.20 5.17
C LEU A 152 -7.96 -7.37 3.69
N ARG A 153 -7.87 -8.61 3.21
CA ARG A 153 -7.90 -8.92 1.77
C ARG A 153 -9.21 -8.50 1.10
N THR A 154 -10.23 -8.10 1.90
CA THR A 154 -11.57 -7.75 1.42
C THR A 154 -11.98 -6.31 1.65
N ARG A 155 -11.03 -5.36 1.86
CA ARG A 155 -11.35 -3.99 1.40
C ARG A 155 -11.72 -4.18 -0.06
N LYS A 156 -12.99 -3.97 -0.41
CA LYS A 156 -13.49 -4.07 -1.78
C LYS A 156 -12.72 -3.04 -2.59
N THR A 157 -11.55 -3.42 -3.09
CA THR A 157 -10.85 -2.67 -4.09
C THR A 157 -11.79 -2.68 -5.28
N GLN A 158 -12.03 -1.50 -5.87
CA GLN A 158 -12.83 -1.36 -7.08
C GLN A 158 -12.17 -2.05 -8.29
N GLY A 159 -11.08 -2.79 -8.07
CA GLY A 159 -10.58 -3.76 -9.01
C GLY A 159 -9.44 -4.61 -8.47
N ALA A 160 -8.91 -5.46 -9.33
CA ALA A 160 -7.82 -6.37 -9.04
C ALA A 160 -6.86 -6.42 -10.24
N PHE A 161 -5.57 -6.63 -9.94
CA PHE A 161 -4.52 -6.94 -10.90
C PHE A 161 -3.74 -8.15 -10.41
N SER A 162 -3.50 -9.12 -11.30
CA SER A 162 -2.62 -10.27 -11.02
C SER A 162 -1.68 -10.55 -12.18
N ALA A 163 -0.42 -10.90 -11.92
CA ALA A 163 0.55 -11.27 -12.96
C ALA A 163 1.64 -12.21 -12.44
N THR A 164 2.41 -12.78 -13.36
CA THR A 164 3.71 -13.39 -13.06
C THR A 164 4.82 -12.40 -13.40
N LEU A 165 5.75 -12.22 -12.47
CA LEU A 165 6.92 -11.35 -12.60
C LEU A 165 8.21 -12.16 -12.74
N ILE A 166 9.07 -11.73 -13.66
CA ILE A 166 10.45 -12.21 -13.78
C ILE A 166 11.37 -11.02 -13.52
N GLY A 167 12.32 -11.17 -12.60
CA GLY A 167 13.22 -10.07 -12.20
C GLY A 167 12.62 -9.06 -11.19
N GLY A 168 11.35 -9.23 -10.81
CA GLY A 168 10.68 -8.41 -9.79
C GLY A 168 10.98 -8.86 -8.34
N ILE A 169 10.42 -8.14 -7.36
CA ILE A 169 10.60 -8.43 -5.92
C ILE A 169 9.99 -9.78 -5.53
N SER A 170 8.83 -10.13 -6.12
CA SER A 170 8.12 -11.39 -5.92
C SER A 170 7.83 -12.00 -7.28
N PRO A 171 7.90 -13.34 -7.45
CA PRO A 171 7.58 -14.00 -8.72
C PRO A 171 6.09 -13.91 -9.07
N GLU A 172 5.22 -13.75 -8.08
CA GLU A 172 3.78 -13.55 -8.26
C GLU A 172 3.41 -12.14 -7.81
N PHE A 173 2.62 -11.47 -8.65
CA PHE A 173 2.04 -10.18 -8.33
C PHE A 173 0.53 -10.32 -8.14
N GLU A 174 0.05 -9.94 -6.96
CA GLU A 174 -1.37 -9.81 -6.66
C GLU A 174 -1.57 -8.46 -5.98
N SER A 175 -2.35 -7.57 -6.61
CA SER A 175 -2.53 -6.22 -6.10
C SER A 175 -3.27 -6.20 -4.77
N ASP A 176 -2.69 -5.59 -3.74
CA ASP A 176 -3.39 -5.22 -2.50
C ASP A 176 -4.32 -4.02 -2.74
N SER A 177 -3.96 -3.16 -3.69
CA SER A 177 -4.81 -2.04 -4.11
C SER A 177 -4.63 -1.74 -5.59
N MET A 178 -5.70 -1.24 -6.20
CA MET A 178 -5.67 -0.76 -7.58
C MET A 178 -6.47 0.53 -7.67
N SER A 179 -6.06 1.42 -8.56
CA SER A 179 -6.79 2.65 -8.89
C SER A 179 -6.66 2.93 -10.39
N VAL A 180 -7.70 3.55 -10.94
CA VAL A 180 -7.68 4.09 -12.30
C VAL A 180 -8.06 5.55 -12.22
N LYS A 181 -7.28 6.40 -12.89
CA LYS A 181 -7.54 7.83 -13.00
C LYS A 181 -7.48 8.28 -14.43
N HIS A 182 -8.22 9.33 -14.73
CA HIS A 182 -8.05 10.11 -15.93
C HIS A 182 -7.29 11.38 -15.55
N ASP A 183 -6.04 11.51 -16.02
CA ASP A 183 -5.24 12.72 -15.86
C ASP A 183 -5.00 13.34 -17.23
N LYS A 184 -5.51 14.57 -17.44
CA LYS A 184 -5.41 15.34 -18.68
C LYS A 184 -5.91 14.59 -19.93
N GLU A 185 -5.02 13.87 -20.60
CA GLU A 185 -5.21 13.18 -21.88
C GLU A 185 -4.86 11.69 -21.80
N GLU A 186 -4.71 11.16 -20.59
CA GLU A 186 -4.37 9.76 -20.36
C GLU A 186 -5.14 9.14 -19.21
N LEU A 187 -5.44 7.86 -19.39
CA LEU A 187 -5.89 6.99 -18.33
C LEU A 187 -4.68 6.30 -17.69
N VAL A 188 -4.57 6.40 -16.37
CA VAL A 188 -3.50 5.80 -15.59
C VAL A 188 -4.08 4.74 -14.66
N LEU A 189 -3.75 3.48 -14.91
CA LEU A 189 -3.96 2.39 -13.96
C LEU A 189 -2.73 2.26 -13.08
N THR A 190 -2.93 2.15 -11.77
CA THR A 190 -1.91 1.85 -10.80
C THR A 190 -2.35 0.66 -9.95
N ALA A 191 -1.55 -0.40 -9.93
CA ALA A 191 -1.72 -1.56 -9.08
C ALA A 191 -0.52 -1.67 -8.13
N ASP A 192 -0.78 -1.72 -6.82
CA ASP A 192 0.23 -1.79 -5.77
C ASP A 192 0.13 -3.15 -5.06
N GLN A 193 1.29 -3.76 -4.78
CA GLN A 193 1.41 -4.92 -3.91
C GLN A 193 2.49 -4.66 -2.85
N PHE A 194 2.26 -5.20 -1.66
CA PHE A 194 3.24 -5.36 -0.60
C PHE A 194 3.68 -6.82 -0.51
N VAL A 195 4.99 -7.04 -0.64
CA VAL A 195 5.61 -8.35 -0.44
C VAL A 195 5.98 -8.47 1.03
N TRP A 196 5.05 -9.06 1.78
CA TRP A 196 5.11 -9.21 3.23
C TRP A 196 6.17 -10.20 3.74
N ASP A 197 6.65 -11.11 2.87
CA ASP A 197 7.64 -12.12 3.25
C ASP A 197 9.08 -11.57 3.32
N LEU A 198 9.25 -10.28 3.06
CA LEU A 198 10.52 -9.56 3.17
C LEU A 198 10.52 -8.68 4.42
N LEU A 199 11.69 -8.53 5.05
CA LEU A 199 11.90 -7.66 6.21
C LEU A 199 12.87 -6.52 5.81
N PRO A 200 12.41 -5.24 5.81
CA PRO A 200 11.03 -4.80 6.01
C PRO A 200 10.16 -5.17 4.79
N PRO A 201 8.81 -5.20 4.93
CA PRO A 201 7.92 -5.45 3.80
C PRO A 201 8.19 -4.47 2.67
N LYS A 202 8.32 -4.98 1.45
CA LYS A 202 8.63 -4.14 0.28
C LYS A 202 7.39 -3.87 -0.53
N GLN A 203 7.29 -2.65 -1.04
CA GLN A 203 6.25 -2.29 -2.02
C GLN A 203 6.82 -2.37 -3.43
N HIS A 204 6.01 -2.85 -4.35
CA HIS A 204 6.19 -2.64 -5.76
C HIS A 204 4.86 -2.34 -6.44
N ARG A 205 4.95 -1.73 -7.62
CA ARG A 205 3.83 -1.15 -8.35
C ARG A 205 3.94 -1.49 -9.81
N ILE A 206 2.80 -1.79 -10.42
CA ILE A 206 2.61 -1.81 -11.87
C ILE A 206 1.77 -0.60 -12.25
N THR A 207 2.24 0.15 -13.23
CA THR A 207 1.53 1.30 -13.79
C THR A 207 1.34 1.12 -15.29
N LEU A 208 0.14 1.41 -15.78
CA LEU A 208 -0.21 1.38 -17.19
C LEU A 208 -0.80 2.75 -17.57
N PHE A 209 -0.19 3.37 -18.58
CA PHE A 209 -0.62 4.62 -19.17
C PHE A 209 -1.28 4.33 -20.51
N ILE A 210 -2.49 4.84 -20.73
CA ILE A 210 -3.26 4.69 -21.96
C ILE A 210 -3.73 6.07 -22.40
N LYS A 211 -3.25 6.55 -23.54
CA LYS A 211 -3.66 7.83 -24.10
C LYS A 211 -5.13 7.81 -24.54
N ASP A 212 -5.77 8.96 -24.46
CA ASP A 212 -7.12 9.16 -24.96
C ASP A 212 -7.27 8.73 -26.42
N GLY A 213 -8.40 8.06 -26.70
CA GLY A 213 -8.74 7.58 -28.04
C GLY A 213 -8.26 6.17 -28.35
N VAL A 214 -7.40 5.55 -27.53
CA VAL A 214 -7.12 4.12 -27.61
C VAL A 214 -8.43 3.34 -27.42
N LYS A 215 -8.69 2.38 -28.32
CA LYS A 215 -9.94 1.61 -28.37
C LYS A 215 -9.78 0.20 -27.81
N ALA A 216 -10.90 -0.48 -27.60
CA ALA A 216 -10.91 -1.91 -27.32
C ALA A 216 -10.10 -2.71 -28.36
N GLY A 217 -9.58 -3.86 -27.97
CA GLY A 217 -8.82 -4.76 -28.83
C GLY A 217 -7.39 -4.99 -28.37
N GLN A 218 -6.60 -5.63 -29.25
CA GLN A 218 -5.20 -5.95 -28.99
C GLN A 218 -4.29 -4.85 -29.53
N HIS A 219 -3.34 -4.44 -28.70
CA HIS A 219 -2.35 -3.41 -28.97
C HIS A 219 -0.97 -3.98 -28.68
N ILE A 220 -0.08 -3.91 -29.65
CA ILE A 220 1.35 -4.20 -29.46
C ILE A 220 2.04 -2.84 -29.37
N PHE A 221 2.81 -2.63 -28.31
CA PHE A 221 3.49 -1.37 -28.05
C PHE A 221 4.99 -1.59 -27.87
N SER A 222 5.76 -0.54 -28.12
CA SER A 222 7.22 -0.52 -28.00
C SER A 222 7.67 0.64 -27.12
N LYS A 223 8.98 0.73 -26.86
CA LYS A 223 9.61 1.78 -26.04
C LYS A 223 9.19 3.20 -26.41
N ASP A 224 8.96 3.45 -27.70
CA ASP A 224 8.67 4.77 -28.26
C ASP A 224 7.18 4.97 -28.57
N ASP A 225 6.31 4.06 -28.12
CA ASP A 225 4.86 4.18 -28.30
C ASP A 225 4.32 5.35 -27.48
N ALA A 226 3.70 6.32 -28.16
CA ALA A 226 3.15 7.53 -27.55
C ALA A 226 1.75 7.33 -26.94
N ASN A 227 1.11 6.18 -27.17
CA ASN A 227 -0.26 5.90 -26.76
C ASN A 227 -0.33 4.93 -25.58
N ILE A 228 0.60 3.97 -25.49
CA ILE A 228 0.62 2.96 -24.43
C ILE A 228 2.03 2.86 -23.86
N CYS A 229 2.13 3.00 -22.54
CA CYS A 229 3.37 2.78 -21.81
C CYS A 229 3.06 2.02 -20.51
N ALA A 230 3.91 1.08 -20.13
CA ALA A 230 3.80 0.41 -18.84
C ALA A 230 5.10 0.57 -18.04
N ALA A 231 5.00 0.50 -16.72
CA ALA A 231 6.13 0.57 -15.83
C ALA A 231 5.97 -0.38 -14.64
N TYR A 232 7.09 -0.92 -14.19
CA TYR A 232 7.24 -1.56 -12.89
C TYR A 232 8.10 -0.67 -12.00
N VAL A 233 7.65 -0.41 -10.77
CA VAL A 233 8.29 0.55 -9.86
C VAL A 233 8.48 -0.09 -8.49
N THR A 234 9.59 0.23 -7.81
CA THR A 234 9.87 -0.17 -6.42
C THR A 234 9.96 1.08 -5.52
N PRO A 235 8.81 1.66 -5.11
CA PRO A 235 8.78 3.00 -4.50
C PRO A 235 9.60 3.15 -3.21
N ASN A 236 9.82 2.05 -2.49
CA ASN A 236 10.44 2.05 -1.16
C ASN A 236 11.91 1.61 -1.20
N GLN A 237 12.47 1.40 -2.38
CA GLN A 237 13.86 0.98 -2.59
C GLN A 237 14.50 1.89 -3.63
N GLU A 238 15.10 3.00 -3.20
CA GLU A 238 15.82 3.95 -4.07
C GLU A 238 15.00 4.53 -5.27
N THR A 239 13.70 4.18 -5.35
CA THR A 239 12.78 4.42 -6.46
C THR A 239 13.33 3.89 -7.80
N ASP A 240 13.62 2.60 -7.89
CA ASP A 240 13.90 2.00 -9.20
C ASP A 240 12.64 1.99 -10.06
N VAL A 241 12.79 2.52 -11.26
CA VAL A 241 11.74 2.57 -12.28
C VAL A 241 12.21 1.74 -13.46
N PHE A 242 11.41 0.75 -13.82
CA PHE A 242 11.58 -0.08 -15.00
C PHE A 242 10.52 0.30 -16.02
N LYS A 243 10.92 0.87 -17.16
CA LYS A 243 10.00 1.30 -18.21
C LYS A 243 9.89 0.25 -19.31
N SER A 244 8.68 0.02 -19.80
CA SER A 244 8.42 -0.94 -20.87
C SER A 244 9.22 -0.61 -22.13
N ILE A 245 9.89 -1.61 -22.69
CA ILE A 245 10.56 -1.55 -23.99
C ILE A 245 9.75 -2.23 -25.09
N SER A 246 8.89 -3.17 -24.70
CA SER A 246 7.96 -3.89 -25.57
C SER A 246 6.82 -4.44 -24.73
N GLY A 247 5.66 -4.65 -25.33
CA GLY A 247 4.57 -5.32 -24.67
C GLY A 247 3.33 -5.50 -25.53
N GLU A 248 2.37 -6.19 -24.93
CA GLU A 248 1.05 -6.44 -25.48
C GLU A 248 -0.01 -6.04 -24.44
N LEU A 249 -0.99 -5.28 -24.89
CA LEU A 249 -2.15 -4.87 -24.12
C LEU A 249 -3.40 -5.34 -24.86
N TYR A 250 -4.25 -6.12 -24.20
CA TYR A 250 -5.60 -6.40 -24.65
C TYR A 250 -6.59 -5.62 -23.80
N LEU A 251 -7.47 -4.86 -24.43
CA LEU A 251 -8.57 -4.13 -23.79
C LEU A 251 -9.90 -4.79 -24.18
N ALA A 252 -10.65 -5.26 -23.18
CA ALA A 252 -11.94 -5.91 -23.40
C ALA A 252 -13.04 -4.93 -23.85
N SER A 253 -12.88 -3.65 -23.53
CA SER A 253 -13.78 -2.55 -23.91
C SER A 253 -12.99 -1.25 -24.05
N ASP A 254 -13.62 -0.21 -24.61
CA ASP A 254 -13.02 1.12 -24.63
C ASP A 254 -12.67 1.55 -23.19
N PRO A 255 -11.44 2.01 -22.93
CA PRO A 255 -10.97 2.31 -21.59
C PRO A 255 -11.61 3.60 -21.05
N THR A 256 -12.04 3.57 -19.78
CA THR A 256 -12.59 4.74 -19.06
C THR A 256 -12.15 4.71 -17.60
N ASP A 257 -12.30 5.83 -16.88
CA ASP A 257 -12.02 5.90 -15.44
C ASP A 257 -13.05 5.12 -14.59
N GLN A 258 -14.21 4.80 -15.16
CA GLN A 258 -15.25 3.98 -14.53
C GLN A 258 -15.04 2.49 -14.77
N GLN A 259 -14.44 2.12 -15.90
CA GLN A 259 -14.30 0.73 -16.32
C GLN A 259 -13.04 0.53 -17.16
N LEU A 260 -12.22 -0.42 -16.71
CA LEU A 260 -11.01 -0.85 -17.41
C LEU A 260 -10.79 -2.35 -17.16
N GLU A 261 -10.80 -3.16 -18.21
CA GLU A 261 -10.66 -4.62 -18.10
C GLU A 261 -9.83 -5.16 -19.27
N GLY A 262 -8.91 -6.08 -19.00
CA GLY A 262 -7.98 -6.52 -20.01
C GLY A 262 -6.82 -7.38 -19.51
N CYS A 263 -5.87 -7.59 -20.42
CA CYS A 263 -4.63 -8.31 -20.15
C CYS A 263 -3.41 -7.47 -20.55
N LEU A 264 -2.34 -7.53 -19.76
CA LEU A 264 -1.09 -6.80 -19.98
C LEU A 264 0.08 -7.78 -19.89
N SER A 265 1.02 -7.69 -20.83
CA SER A 265 2.34 -8.30 -20.72
C SER A 265 3.38 -7.35 -21.28
N PHE A 266 4.52 -7.19 -20.62
CA PHE A 266 5.58 -6.31 -21.10
C PHE A 266 6.95 -6.73 -20.58
N GLU A 267 7.98 -6.38 -21.33
CA GLU A 267 9.36 -6.36 -20.88
C GLU A 267 9.77 -4.92 -20.59
N ALA A 268 10.51 -4.71 -19.51
CA ALA A 268 10.97 -3.40 -19.07
C ALA A 268 12.44 -3.41 -18.69
N GLU A 269 13.09 -2.27 -18.87
CA GLU A 269 14.49 -2.02 -18.51
C GLU A 269 14.57 -0.93 -17.44
N GLY A 270 15.54 -1.06 -16.54
CA GLY A 270 15.80 -0.06 -15.51
C GLY A 270 16.18 1.29 -16.12
N VAL A 271 15.55 2.37 -15.64
CA VAL A 271 15.84 3.73 -16.09
C VAL A 271 17.25 4.16 -15.66
N THR A 272 17.65 3.79 -14.43
CA THR A 272 18.97 4.09 -13.88
C THR A 272 20.02 3.06 -14.32
N ASN A 273 19.63 1.78 -14.39
CA ASN A 273 20.49 0.68 -14.81
C ASN A 273 19.81 -0.15 -15.92
N PRO A 274 20.09 0.12 -17.21
CA PRO A 274 19.43 -0.57 -18.33
C PRO A 274 19.75 -2.07 -18.45
N ASP A 275 20.80 -2.55 -17.79
CA ASP A 275 21.15 -3.98 -17.77
C ASP A 275 20.19 -4.80 -16.88
N GLU A 276 19.48 -4.13 -15.96
CA GLU A 276 18.44 -4.77 -15.15
C GLU A 276 17.11 -4.80 -15.90
N LYS A 277 16.48 -5.97 -15.92
CA LYS A 277 15.25 -6.21 -16.66
C LYS A 277 14.19 -6.84 -15.78
N VAL A 278 12.95 -6.42 -16.03
CA VAL A 278 11.75 -6.99 -15.42
C VAL A 278 10.78 -7.37 -16.53
N SER A 279 10.16 -8.53 -16.42
CA SER A 279 9.07 -8.93 -17.31
C SER A 279 7.80 -9.17 -16.51
N VAL A 280 6.70 -8.60 -16.99
CA VAL A 280 5.35 -8.87 -16.51
C VAL A 280 4.67 -9.75 -17.55
N THR A 281 4.18 -10.92 -17.14
CA THR A 281 3.51 -11.86 -18.02
C THR A 281 2.15 -12.26 -17.46
N LYS A 282 1.18 -12.47 -18.35
CA LYS A 282 -0.19 -12.86 -17.99
C LYS A 282 -0.82 -11.89 -16.96
N GLY A 283 -0.54 -10.60 -17.08
CA GLY A 283 -1.18 -9.59 -16.28
C GLY A 283 -2.66 -9.55 -16.61
N GLU A 284 -3.53 -9.80 -15.66
CA GLU A 284 -4.99 -9.66 -15.80
C GLU A 284 -5.44 -8.52 -14.90
N PHE A 285 -6.28 -7.63 -15.43
CA PHE A 285 -6.82 -6.53 -14.65
C PHE A 285 -8.31 -6.34 -14.90
N ARG A 286 -9.01 -5.97 -13.83
CA ARG A 286 -10.42 -5.57 -13.88
C ARG A 286 -10.68 -4.46 -12.89
N TRP A 287 -11.15 -3.32 -13.39
CA TRP A 287 -11.57 -2.14 -12.64
C TRP A 287 -13.03 -1.81 -12.95
N ARG A 288 -13.83 -1.60 -11.92
CA ARG A 288 -15.22 -1.10 -11.99
C ARG A 288 -15.49 -0.22 -10.77
N LYS A 289 -15.78 1.06 -11.02
CA LYS A 289 -16.11 2.03 -9.97
C LYS A 289 -17.55 1.89 -9.48
#